data_AF-A0A2J0LAX6-F1
#
_entry.id   AF-A0A2J0LAX6-F1
#
_cell.length_a   1.000
_cell.length_b   1.000
_cell.length_c   1.000
_cell.angle_alpha   90.00
_cell.angle_beta   90.00
_cell.angle_gamma   90.00
#
_symmetry.space_group_name_H-M   'P 1'
#
loop_
_entity.id
_entity.type
_entity.pdbx_description
1 polymer ?
#
loop_
_entity_poly.entity_id
_entity_poly.type
_entity_poly.pdbx_seq_one_letter_code
_entity_poly.pdbx_strand_id
1 'polypeptide(L)'
;MTFIDKVLMNRQKQFRINAENWNEARQRYLNQGWRARIFCDLIISDISSMPTSGRPTLLDIGCGKGFDCDLTLSEEMAKSAGRIIGIEPDPNVRLAPYFTETHQCIFEQAPLPSSSVDLAWAVMVLEHLERPELFWDKLSQVLKPGGIFWGITVDARHWFVWGSQMMESLRVKDAYLNVVRGTRGVDRYENYPVYYRSNTLKALRY
;
A
#
# COMPACT_ATOMS: atom_id res chain seq x y z
N MET A 1 -0.99 12.28 -10.09
CA MET A 1 0.21 11.48 -10.42
C MET A 1 0.51 10.62 -9.20
N THR A 2 0.25 9.32 -9.32
CA THR A 2 0.44 8.33 -8.26
C THR A 2 1.90 7.95 -8.20
N PHE A 3 2.50 7.87 -7.01
CA PHE A 3 3.89 7.46 -6.87
C PHE A 3 3.91 5.96 -6.55
N ILE A 4 4.73 5.23 -7.31
CA ILE A 4 5.03 3.83 -7.04
C ILE A 4 6.44 3.81 -6.47
N ASP A 5 6.55 3.55 -5.17
CA ASP A 5 7.81 3.56 -4.46
C ASP A 5 8.16 2.16 -3.92
N LYS A 6 9.43 1.79 -4.09
CA LYS A 6 10.03 0.58 -3.52
C LYS A 6 10.88 0.97 -2.31
N VAL A 7 10.63 0.36 -1.15
CA VAL A 7 11.52 0.48 0.02
C VAL A 7 12.17 -0.88 0.27
N LEU A 8 13.43 -1.03 -0.09
CA LEU A 8 14.26 -2.17 0.31
C LEU A 8 14.88 -1.89 1.68
N MET A 9 14.61 -2.74 2.67
CA MET A 9 15.11 -2.52 4.02
C MET A 9 16.28 -3.46 4.35
N ASN A 10 17.50 -2.95 4.16
CA ASN A 10 18.71 -3.50 4.80
C ASN A 10 19.10 -2.60 5.99
N ARG A 11 20.03 -3.05 6.86
CA ARG A 11 20.53 -2.37 8.09
C ARG A 11 20.92 -0.88 7.96
N GLN A 12 20.86 -0.29 6.77
CA GLN A 12 21.21 1.11 6.49
C GLN A 12 20.04 1.98 5.99
N LYS A 13 18.77 1.52 5.99
CA LYS A 13 17.61 2.36 5.60
C LYS A 13 17.81 3.05 4.23
N GLN A 14 18.31 2.31 3.25
CA GLN A 14 18.61 2.85 1.91
C GLN A 14 17.58 2.41 0.88
N PHE A 15 16.93 3.39 0.24
CA PHE A 15 16.12 3.22 -0.96
C PHE A 15 17.00 2.67 -2.09
N ARG A 16 16.83 1.40 -2.44
CA ARG A 16 17.39 0.83 -3.65
C ARG A 16 16.26 0.42 -4.57
N ILE A 17 16.06 1.22 -5.59
CA ILE A 17 15.35 0.82 -6.78
C ILE A 17 16.37 0.05 -7.63
N ASN A 18 16.07 -1.19 -8.03
CA ASN A 18 16.85 -1.80 -9.12
C ASN A 18 16.56 -0.98 -10.38
N ALA A 19 17.56 -0.22 -10.85
CA ALA A 19 17.39 0.83 -11.85
C ALA A 19 16.82 0.29 -13.18
N GLU A 20 17.10 -0.96 -13.53
CA GLU A 20 16.64 -1.60 -14.77
C GLU A 20 15.14 -1.89 -14.73
N ASN A 21 14.65 -2.63 -13.72
CA ASN A 21 13.23 -2.94 -13.56
C ASN A 21 12.35 -1.69 -13.43
N TRP A 22 12.89 -0.61 -12.85
CA TRP A 22 12.14 0.64 -12.68
C TRP A 22 12.09 1.47 -13.95
N ASN A 23 13.16 1.50 -14.75
CA ASN A 23 13.13 2.18 -16.04
C ASN A 23 12.08 1.56 -16.96
N GLU A 24 11.98 0.23 -16.99
CA GLU A 24 10.95 -0.48 -17.74
C GLU A 24 9.54 -0.19 -17.18
N ALA A 25 9.34 -0.31 -15.87
CA ALA A 25 8.07 0.00 -15.23
C ALA A 25 7.62 1.46 -15.49
N ARG A 26 8.56 2.40 -15.49
CA ARG A 26 8.33 3.81 -15.81
C ARG A 26 7.90 3.98 -17.26
N GLN A 27 8.57 3.32 -18.20
CA GLN A 27 8.19 3.37 -19.62
C GLN A 27 6.79 2.79 -19.82
N ARG A 28 6.48 1.66 -19.17
CA ARG A 28 5.14 1.07 -19.19
C ARG A 28 4.09 2.04 -18.65
N TYR A 29 4.37 2.73 -17.55
CA TYR A 29 3.46 3.74 -16.98
C TYR A 29 3.26 4.94 -17.93
N LEU A 30 4.34 5.47 -18.52
CA LEU A 30 4.29 6.57 -19.48
C LEU A 30 3.50 6.19 -20.75
N ASN A 31 3.56 4.93 -21.16
CA ASN A 31 2.79 4.37 -22.27
C ASN A 31 1.35 3.95 -21.87
N GLN A 32 0.77 4.61 -20.85
CA GLN A 32 -0.59 4.38 -20.34
C GLN A 32 -0.83 2.96 -19.78
N GLY A 33 0.24 2.25 -19.41
CA GLY A 33 0.13 0.98 -18.70
C GLY A 33 -0.56 1.15 -17.35
N TRP A 34 -1.44 0.21 -17.02
CA TRP A 34 -2.23 0.30 -15.80
C TRP A 34 -1.34 0.11 -14.56
N ARG A 35 -1.34 1.10 -13.67
CA ARG A 35 -0.47 1.18 -12.48
C ARG A 35 -0.52 -0.07 -11.60
N ALA A 36 -1.71 -0.65 -11.43
CA ALA A 36 -1.90 -1.79 -10.55
C ALA A 36 -1.22 -3.04 -11.11
N ARG A 37 -1.32 -3.25 -12.42
CA ARG A 37 -0.60 -4.33 -13.11
C ARG A 37 0.90 -4.15 -13.02
N ILE A 38 1.41 -2.95 -13.27
CA ILE A 38 2.86 -2.67 -13.20
C ILE A 38 3.39 -2.97 -11.79
N PHE A 39 2.66 -2.55 -10.76
CA PHE A 39 3.01 -2.84 -9.37
C PHE A 39 3.02 -4.33 -9.05
N CYS A 40 1.98 -5.06 -9.47
CA CYS A 40 1.89 -6.50 -9.31
C CYS A 40 3.08 -7.21 -9.98
N ASP A 41 3.41 -6.85 -11.22
CA ASP A 41 4.54 -7.44 -11.96
C ASP A 41 5.88 -7.20 -11.26
N LEU A 42 6.07 -6.01 -10.66
CA LEU A 42 7.26 -5.67 -9.89
C LEU A 42 7.37 -6.53 -8.62
N ILE A 43 6.27 -6.71 -7.89
CA ILE A 43 6.23 -7.59 -6.72
C ILE A 43 6.51 -9.04 -7.13
N ILE A 44 5.88 -9.54 -8.20
CA ILE A 44 6.09 -10.91 -8.70
C ILE A 44 7.54 -11.13 -9.12
N SER A 45 8.16 -10.14 -9.78
CA SER A 45 9.57 -10.16 -10.15
C SER A 45 10.49 -10.26 -8.92
N ASP A 46 10.20 -9.48 -7.88
CA ASP A 46 10.93 -9.57 -6.62
C ASP A 46 10.73 -10.91 -5.93
N ILE A 47 9.50 -11.41 -5.82
CA ILE A 47 9.18 -12.74 -5.27
C ILE A 47 10.00 -13.82 -5.99
N SER A 48 10.08 -13.75 -7.32
CA SER A 48 10.78 -14.74 -8.14
C SER A 48 12.30 -14.68 -8.01
N SER A 49 12.85 -13.54 -7.61
CA SER A 49 14.31 -13.32 -7.46
C SER A 49 14.81 -13.46 -6.02
N MET A 50 13.91 -13.70 -5.06
CA MET A 50 14.29 -13.87 -3.66
C MET A 50 15.13 -15.14 -3.43
N PRO A 51 16.23 -15.04 -2.67
CA PRO A 51 17.10 -16.18 -2.35
C PRO A 51 16.50 -17.06 -1.24
N THR A 52 15.22 -17.41 -1.35
CA THR A 52 14.48 -18.19 -0.35
C THR A 52 14.51 -19.67 -0.68
N SER A 53 14.65 -20.54 0.31
CA SER A 53 14.68 -22.00 0.14
C SER A 53 13.28 -22.62 -0.08
N GLY A 54 12.23 -21.80 -0.18
CA GLY A 54 10.83 -22.23 -0.27
C GLY A 54 9.92 -21.06 -0.65
N ARG A 55 8.60 -21.26 -0.66
CA ARG A 55 7.66 -20.18 -1.00
C ARG A 55 7.64 -19.09 0.10
N PRO A 56 7.66 -17.79 -0.26
CA PRO A 56 7.77 -16.70 0.71
C PRO A 56 6.51 -16.49 1.55
N THR A 57 6.68 -15.81 2.68
CA THR A 57 5.59 -15.22 3.48
C THR A 57 5.33 -13.79 3.01
N LEU A 58 4.12 -13.56 2.54
CA LEU A 58 3.65 -12.29 2.01
C LEU A 58 2.72 -11.57 3.00
N LEU A 59 2.74 -10.24 2.99
CA LEU A 59 1.89 -9.39 3.84
C LEU A 59 1.23 -8.27 3.02
N ASP A 60 -0.10 -8.26 3.00
CA ASP A 60 -0.94 -7.22 2.40
C ASP A 60 -1.47 -6.29 3.52
N ILE A 61 -0.94 -5.08 3.60
CA ILE A 61 -1.30 -4.10 4.63
C ILE A 61 -2.39 -3.17 4.09
N GLY A 62 -3.55 -3.14 4.75
CA GLY A 62 -4.73 -2.44 4.25
C GLY A 62 -5.33 -3.18 3.04
N CYS A 63 -5.48 -4.50 3.16
CA CYS A 63 -5.78 -5.37 2.02
C CYS A 63 -7.17 -5.14 1.42
N GLY A 64 -8.11 -4.64 2.24
CA GLY A 64 -9.38 -4.13 1.79
C GLY A 64 -10.12 -5.07 0.83
N LYS A 65 -10.51 -4.50 -0.31
CA LYS A 65 -11.12 -5.19 -1.44
C LYS A 65 -10.17 -5.19 -2.65
N GLY A 66 -8.86 -5.26 -2.42
CA GLY A 66 -7.82 -5.23 -3.44
C GLY A 66 -7.59 -3.85 -4.07
N PHE A 67 -6.49 -3.75 -4.83
CA PHE A 67 -6.07 -2.53 -5.51
C PHE A 67 -7.10 -2.14 -6.58
N ASP A 68 -7.61 -0.90 -6.55
CA ASP A 68 -8.58 -0.38 -7.53
C ASP A 68 -9.87 -1.23 -7.61
N CYS A 69 -10.25 -1.87 -6.50
CA CYS A 69 -11.38 -2.81 -6.43
C CYS A 69 -11.19 -4.16 -7.10
N ASP A 70 -9.96 -4.48 -7.45
CA ASP A 70 -9.60 -5.70 -8.12
C ASP A 70 -8.76 -6.60 -7.19
N LEU A 71 -9.32 -7.75 -6.85
CA LEU A 71 -8.66 -8.77 -6.03
C LEU A 71 -7.78 -9.70 -6.86
N THR A 72 -7.91 -9.71 -8.19
CA THR A 72 -7.23 -10.67 -9.07
C THR A 72 -5.72 -10.53 -9.01
N LEU A 73 -5.21 -9.31 -8.87
CA LEU A 73 -3.77 -9.05 -8.76
C LEU A 73 -3.20 -9.54 -7.42
N SER A 74 -3.88 -9.27 -6.31
CA SER A 74 -3.47 -9.82 -5.01
C SER A 74 -3.56 -11.35 -4.97
N GLU A 75 -4.57 -11.92 -5.63
CA GLU A 75 -4.70 -13.38 -5.78
C GLU A 75 -3.57 -13.97 -6.64
N GLU A 76 -3.15 -13.29 -7.71
CA GLU A 76 -2.01 -13.69 -8.54
C GLU A 76 -0.72 -13.75 -7.71
N MET A 77 -0.46 -12.73 -6.88
CA MET A 77 0.68 -12.72 -5.95
C MET A 77 0.57 -13.84 -4.90
N ALA A 78 -0.64 -14.11 -4.40
CA ALA A 78 -0.90 -15.16 -3.40
C ALA A 78 -0.53 -16.56 -3.91
N LYS A 79 -0.66 -16.84 -5.21
CA LYS A 79 -0.31 -18.15 -5.81
C LYS A 79 1.17 -18.50 -5.66
N SER A 80 2.03 -17.49 -5.59
CA SER A 80 3.47 -17.65 -5.39
C SER A 80 3.87 -17.75 -3.92
N ALA A 81 2.94 -17.48 -2.99
CA ALA A 81 3.18 -17.46 -1.56
C ALA A 81 3.07 -18.86 -0.93
N GLY A 82 3.82 -19.07 0.15
CA GLY A 82 3.61 -20.20 1.08
C GLY A 82 2.61 -19.82 2.18
N ARG A 83 2.61 -18.53 2.54
CA ARG A 83 1.68 -17.90 3.49
C ARG A 83 1.43 -16.48 3.01
N ILE A 84 0.17 -16.04 3.03
CA ILE A 84 -0.23 -14.67 2.72
C ILE A 84 -1.13 -14.14 3.83
N ILE A 85 -0.70 -13.04 4.43
CA ILE A 85 -1.32 -12.43 5.61
C ILE A 85 -2.00 -11.13 5.17
N GLY A 86 -3.28 -10.96 5.51
CA GLY A 86 -4.03 -9.73 5.23
C GLY A 86 -4.32 -8.93 6.49
N ILE A 87 -4.06 -7.63 6.48
CA ILE A 87 -4.41 -6.71 7.56
C ILE A 87 -5.48 -5.74 7.08
N GLU A 88 -6.61 -5.68 7.79
CA GLU A 88 -7.71 -4.76 7.45
C GLU A 88 -8.43 -4.29 8.72
N PRO A 89 -8.34 -2.99 9.11
CA PRO A 89 -8.98 -2.50 10.31
C PRO A 89 -10.52 -2.44 10.22
N ASP A 90 -11.13 -2.32 9.03
CA ASP A 90 -12.59 -2.19 8.90
C ASP A 90 -13.31 -3.54 9.07
N PRO A 91 -14.14 -3.74 10.13
CA PRO A 91 -14.93 -4.95 10.32
C PRO A 91 -15.89 -5.28 9.18
N ASN A 92 -16.29 -4.28 8.40
CA ASN A 92 -17.32 -4.42 7.37
C ASN A 92 -16.72 -4.90 6.04
N VAL A 93 -15.41 -4.94 5.92
CA VAL A 93 -14.73 -5.43 4.72
C VAL A 93 -14.67 -6.94 4.78
N ARG A 94 -15.37 -7.59 3.83
CA ARG A 94 -15.23 -9.02 3.61
C ARG A 94 -13.92 -9.30 2.88
N LEU A 95 -13.00 -9.98 3.57
CA LEU A 95 -11.70 -10.36 3.03
C LEU A 95 -11.78 -11.54 2.07
N ALA A 96 -10.84 -11.57 1.14
CA ALA A 96 -10.75 -12.59 0.12
C ALA A 96 -10.30 -13.96 0.70
N PRO A 97 -10.75 -15.08 0.11
CA PRO A 97 -10.48 -16.41 0.67
C PRO A 97 -9.05 -16.91 0.43
N TYR A 98 -8.24 -16.22 -0.38
CA TYR A 98 -6.85 -16.61 -0.64
C TYR A 98 -5.90 -16.28 0.52
N PHE A 99 -6.30 -15.45 1.49
CA PHE A 99 -5.51 -15.19 2.68
C PHE A 99 -5.41 -16.44 3.54
N THR A 100 -4.18 -16.85 3.84
CA THR A 100 -3.95 -17.95 4.79
C THR A 100 -4.16 -17.51 6.23
N GLU A 101 -4.10 -16.20 6.48
CA GLU A 101 -4.30 -15.59 7.78
C GLU A 101 -4.75 -14.14 7.60
N THR A 102 -5.63 -13.67 8.47
CA THR A 102 -6.10 -12.29 8.47
C THR A 102 -6.13 -11.72 9.89
N HIS A 103 -5.88 -10.42 10.00
CA HIS A 103 -6.02 -9.69 11.25
C HIS A 103 -6.87 -8.45 11.04
N GLN A 104 -7.94 -8.36 11.82
CA GLN A 104 -8.85 -7.23 11.78
C GLN A 104 -8.42 -6.15 12.78
N CYS A 105 -7.38 -5.40 12.42
CA CYS A 105 -6.76 -4.37 13.27
C CYS A 105 -5.94 -3.40 12.43
N ILE A 106 -5.49 -2.30 13.04
CA ILE A 106 -4.45 -1.48 12.44
C ILE A 106 -3.12 -2.23 12.44
N PHE A 107 -2.28 -1.99 11.44
CA PHE A 107 -1.04 -2.74 11.21
C PHE A 107 -0.07 -2.70 12.40
N GLU A 108 0.03 -1.56 13.06
CA GLU A 108 0.87 -1.33 14.23
C GLU A 108 0.54 -2.29 15.38
N GLN A 109 -0.71 -2.75 15.47
CA GLN A 109 -1.21 -3.65 16.50
C GLN A 109 -1.26 -5.12 16.05
N ALA A 110 -0.96 -5.42 14.78
CA ALA A 110 -1.04 -6.77 14.25
C ALA A 110 -0.10 -7.73 15.00
N PRO A 111 -0.55 -8.94 15.40
CA PRO A 111 0.21 -9.89 16.20
C PRO A 111 1.24 -10.68 15.36
N LEU A 112 2.00 -9.97 14.53
CA LEU A 112 3.01 -10.55 13.64
C LEU A 112 4.34 -10.76 14.39
N PRO A 113 4.96 -11.95 14.30
CA PRO A 113 6.28 -12.19 14.88
C PRO A 113 7.35 -11.33 14.20
N SER A 114 8.41 -11.02 14.95
CA SER A 114 9.58 -10.35 14.39
C SER A 114 10.26 -11.19 13.31
N SER A 115 10.75 -10.54 12.25
CA SER A 115 11.47 -11.19 11.14
C SER A 115 10.75 -12.42 10.58
N SER A 116 9.45 -12.28 10.33
CA SER A 116 8.59 -13.36 9.83
C SER A 116 8.12 -13.15 8.39
N VAL A 117 8.19 -11.93 7.85
CA VAL A 117 7.67 -11.56 6.53
C VAL A 117 8.82 -11.37 5.53
N ASP A 118 8.71 -11.99 4.36
CA ASP A 118 9.69 -11.86 3.27
C ASP A 118 9.40 -10.62 2.41
N LEU A 119 8.13 -10.37 2.09
CA LEU A 119 7.69 -9.20 1.36
C LEU A 119 6.35 -8.67 1.86
N ALA A 120 6.28 -7.37 2.04
CA ALA A 120 5.07 -6.65 2.41
C ALA A 120 4.71 -5.60 1.36
N TRP A 121 3.43 -5.30 1.20
CA TRP A 121 3.00 -4.13 0.44
C TRP A 121 1.86 -3.38 1.12
N ALA A 122 1.72 -2.11 0.76
CA ALA A 122 0.59 -1.29 1.15
C ALA A 122 0.17 -0.41 -0.02
N VAL A 123 -1.13 -0.39 -0.31
CA VAL A 123 -1.71 0.39 -1.40
C VAL A 123 -2.68 1.40 -0.80
N MET A 124 -2.40 2.69 -0.98
CA MET A 124 -3.23 3.81 -0.52
C MET A 124 -3.43 3.82 1.01
N VAL A 125 -2.43 3.33 1.76
CA VAL A 125 -2.44 3.31 3.24
C VAL A 125 -1.60 4.43 3.83
N LEU A 126 -0.46 4.76 3.20
CA LEU A 126 0.55 5.65 3.80
C LEU A 126 0.03 7.09 4.02
N GLU A 127 -0.96 7.52 3.24
CA GLU A 127 -1.64 8.80 3.40
C GLU A 127 -2.49 8.91 4.68
N HIS A 128 -2.93 7.78 5.23
CA HIS A 128 -3.80 7.69 6.40
C HIS A 128 -3.01 7.52 7.71
N LEU A 129 -1.68 7.43 7.64
CA LEU A 129 -0.85 7.27 8.83
C LEU A 129 -0.79 8.57 9.64
N GLU A 130 -1.47 8.58 10.78
CA GLU A 130 -1.36 9.66 11.76
C GLU A 130 0.06 9.70 12.36
N ARG A 131 0.60 8.52 12.67
CA ARG A 131 1.90 8.31 13.33
C ARG A 131 2.77 7.38 12.49
N PRO A 132 3.35 7.87 11.37
CA PRO A 132 4.08 7.02 10.43
C PRO A 132 5.30 6.34 11.07
N GLU A 133 5.88 6.90 12.13
CA GLU A 133 6.98 6.27 12.86
C GLU A 133 6.60 4.89 13.41
N LEU A 134 5.37 4.72 13.91
CA LEU A 134 4.89 3.44 14.44
C LEU A 134 4.74 2.39 13.32
N PHE A 135 4.24 2.82 12.16
CA PHE A 135 4.14 1.97 10.97
C PHE A 135 5.52 1.47 10.54
N TRP A 136 6.49 2.38 10.40
CA TRP A 136 7.83 2.04 9.94
C TRP A 136 8.59 1.19 10.96
N ASP A 137 8.46 1.48 12.26
CA ASP A 137 9.05 0.67 13.34
C ASP A 137 8.48 -0.75 13.32
N LYS A 138 7.15 -0.89 13.24
CA LYS A 138 6.48 -2.19 13.14
C LYS A 138 6.89 -2.94 11.87
N LEU A 139 6.88 -2.26 10.73
CA LEU A 139 7.31 -2.84 9.45
C LEU A 139 8.75 -3.35 9.56
N SER A 140 9.61 -2.57 10.20
CA SER A 140 11.01 -2.94 10.35
C SER A 140 11.22 -4.16 11.25
N GLN A 141 10.38 -4.29 12.27
CA GLN A 141 10.36 -5.42 13.18
C GLN A 141 9.90 -6.71 12.49
N VAL A 142 8.83 -6.65 11.68
CA VAL A 142 8.19 -7.85 11.11
C VAL A 142 8.90 -8.37 9.87
N LEU A 143 9.55 -7.50 9.09
CA LEU A 143 10.33 -7.90 7.92
C LEU A 143 11.56 -8.70 8.33
N LYS A 144 11.84 -9.77 7.59
CA LYS A 144 13.11 -10.49 7.70
C LYS A 144 14.27 -9.59 7.28
N PRO A 145 15.50 -9.87 7.75
CA PRO A 145 16.69 -9.26 7.15
C PRO A 145 16.73 -9.49 5.65
N GLY A 146 16.75 -8.42 4.85
CA GLY A 146 16.68 -8.48 3.39
C GLY A 146 15.26 -8.56 2.81
N GLY A 147 14.23 -8.47 3.66
CA GLY A 147 12.83 -8.39 3.25
C GLY A 147 12.51 -7.09 2.49
N ILE A 148 11.44 -7.14 1.71
CA ILE A 148 11.08 -6.08 0.75
C ILE A 148 9.76 -5.44 1.17
N PHE A 149 9.68 -4.11 1.09
CA PHE A 149 8.41 -3.38 1.18
C PHE A 149 8.10 -2.62 -0.10
N TRP A 150 6.86 -2.70 -0.54
CA TRP A 150 6.33 -1.95 -1.67
C TRP A 150 5.18 -1.04 -1.24
N GLY A 151 5.28 0.26 -1.55
CA GLY A 151 4.27 1.25 -1.18
C GLY A 151 3.73 1.98 -2.41
N ILE A 152 2.42 2.08 -2.52
CA ILE A 152 1.76 3.02 -3.44
C ILE A 152 0.94 3.99 -2.62
N THR A 153 1.10 5.27 -2.88
CA THR A 153 0.30 6.32 -2.25
C THR A 153 0.09 7.49 -3.20
N VAL A 154 -0.89 8.35 -2.89
CA VAL A 154 -1.10 9.62 -3.61
C VAL A 154 0.00 10.61 -3.22
N ASP A 155 0.57 11.30 -4.21
CA ASP A 155 1.45 12.45 -3.92
C ASP A 155 0.65 13.58 -3.28
N ALA A 156 1.10 14.02 -2.11
CA ALA A 156 0.58 15.20 -1.42
C ALA A 156 0.71 16.50 -2.25
N ARG A 157 1.53 16.52 -3.30
CA ARG A 157 1.78 17.67 -4.18
C ARG A 157 0.86 17.76 -5.39
N HIS A 158 -0.12 16.86 -5.54
CA HIS A 158 -1.05 16.96 -6.65
C HIS A 158 -2.02 18.14 -6.46
N TRP A 159 -2.26 18.91 -7.53
CA TRP A 159 -3.18 20.08 -7.54
C TRP A 159 -4.58 19.78 -6.96
N PHE A 160 -4.99 18.51 -7.01
CA PHE A 160 -6.23 18.02 -6.45
C PHE A 160 -6.30 18.10 -4.91
N VAL A 161 -5.16 18.03 -4.21
CA VAL A 161 -5.07 18.18 -2.73
C VAL A 161 -5.19 19.65 -2.32
N TRP A 162 -4.61 20.57 -3.09
CA TRP A 162 -4.81 22.01 -2.90
C TRP A 162 -6.25 22.43 -3.25
N GLY A 163 -6.82 21.85 -4.31
CA GLY A 163 -8.21 22.08 -4.70
C GLY A 163 -9.21 21.60 -3.64
N SER A 164 -9.01 20.41 -3.05
CA SER A 164 -9.89 19.89 -2.00
C SER A 164 -9.75 20.67 -0.69
N GLN A 165 -8.54 21.04 -0.28
CA GLN A 165 -8.31 21.85 0.93
C GLN A 165 -8.84 23.30 0.80
N MET A 166 -8.73 23.90 -0.38
CA MET A 166 -9.31 25.23 -0.64
C MET A 166 -10.84 25.20 -0.68
N MET A 167 -11.44 24.12 -1.21
CA MET A 167 -12.89 23.90 -1.22
C MET A 167 -13.47 23.61 0.19
N GLU A 168 -12.71 22.98 1.09
CA GLU A 168 -13.10 22.82 2.50
C GLU A 168 -13.25 24.15 3.23
N SER A 169 -12.46 25.16 2.87
CA SER A 169 -12.55 26.50 3.49
C SER A 169 -13.83 27.27 3.14
N LEU A 170 -14.54 26.87 2.07
CA LEU A 170 -15.64 27.66 1.48
C LEU A 170 -17.05 27.18 1.83
N ARG A 171 -17.23 26.21 2.75
CA ARG A 171 -18.56 25.76 3.26
C ARG A 171 -19.60 25.36 2.18
N VAL A 172 -19.20 25.04 0.96
CA VAL A 172 -20.11 24.60 -0.13
C VAL A 172 -20.41 23.08 -0.06
N LYS A 173 -19.99 22.40 1.01
CA LYS A 173 -20.03 20.92 1.13
C LYS A 173 -21.45 20.36 0.95
N ASP A 174 -22.48 20.93 1.56
CA ASP A 174 -23.73 20.17 1.71
C ASP A 174 -24.60 20.13 0.44
N ALA A 175 -24.60 21.18 -0.39
CA ALA A 175 -25.48 21.25 -1.55
C ALA A 175 -24.95 20.48 -2.77
N TYR A 176 -23.64 20.54 -3.01
CA TYR A 176 -23.01 19.87 -4.16
C TYR A 176 -22.83 18.35 -3.92
N LEU A 177 -22.48 17.95 -2.69
CA LEU A 177 -22.35 16.54 -2.34
C LEU A 177 -23.69 15.80 -2.46
N ASN A 178 -24.81 16.42 -2.10
CA ASN A 178 -26.13 15.79 -2.23
C ASN A 178 -26.58 15.62 -3.69
N VAL A 179 -26.20 16.54 -4.58
CA VAL A 179 -26.61 16.49 -6.01
C VAL A 179 -25.74 15.53 -6.82
N VAL A 180 -24.46 15.39 -6.48
CA VAL A 180 -23.52 14.56 -7.26
C VAL A 180 -23.32 13.15 -6.67
N ARG A 181 -23.41 12.97 -5.34
CA ARG A 181 -23.03 11.70 -4.69
C ARG A 181 -24.18 10.75 -4.35
N GLY A 182 -25.44 11.16 -4.51
CA GLY A 182 -26.54 10.36 -3.97
C GLY A 182 -26.41 10.16 -2.46
N THR A 183 -27.38 9.48 -1.86
CA THR A 183 -27.43 9.22 -0.42
C THR A 183 -26.13 8.60 0.11
N ARG A 184 -25.56 9.19 1.17
CA ARG A 184 -24.45 8.68 2.00
C ARG A 184 -24.43 7.14 2.04
N GLY A 185 -23.42 6.57 1.40
CA GLY A 185 -23.20 5.14 1.29
C GLY A 185 -22.60 4.83 -0.07
N VAL A 186 -21.52 4.05 -0.09
CA VAL A 186 -20.81 3.60 -1.29
C VAL A 186 -19.76 4.59 -1.83
N ASP A 187 -18.75 4.95 -1.01
CA ASP A 187 -17.41 5.14 -1.58
C ASP A 187 -16.30 4.76 -0.59
N ARG A 188 -15.25 4.12 -1.12
CA ARG A 188 -14.28 3.28 -0.39
C ARG A 188 -13.28 4.05 0.50
N TYR A 189 -13.26 5.38 0.40
CA TYR A 189 -12.18 6.24 0.89
C TYR A 189 -12.63 7.33 1.87
N GLU A 190 -13.92 7.43 2.18
CA GLU A 190 -14.45 8.55 3.00
C GLU A 190 -14.27 8.35 4.51
N ASN A 191 -13.95 7.14 4.97
CA ASN A 191 -13.99 6.78 6.39
C ASN A 191 -12.64 6.94 7.14
N TYR A 192 -11.54 7.25 6.45
CA TYR A 192 -10.23 7.39 7.07
C TYR A 192 -9.65 8.79 6.87
N PRO A 193 -9.29 9.51 7.95
CA PRO A 193 -8.63 10.81 7.83
C PRO A 193 -7.30 10.67 7.09
N VAL A 194 -6.96 11.67 6.28
CA VAL A 194 -5.68 11.76 5.57
C VAL A 194 -4.75 12.74 6.27
N TYR A 195 -3.48 12.35 6.47
CA TYR A 195 -2.47 13.15 7.18
C TYR A 195 -1.27 13.51 6.31
N TYR A 196 -0.99 12.74 5.25
CA TYR A 196 0.13 12.97 4.31
C TYR A 196 1.52 13.08 4.95
N ARG A 197 1.73 12.47 6.12
CA ARG A 197 2.99 12.59 6.90
C ARG A 197 4.12 11.71 6.39
N SER A 198 3.85 10.78 5.47
CA SER A 198 4.83 9.83 4.91
C SER A 198 4.98 9.93 3.38
N ASN A 199 4.39 10.94 2.74
CA ASN A 199 4.15 11.00 1.29
C ASN A 199 5.25 11.72 0.50
N THR A 200 6.43 11.92 1.10
CA THR A 200 7.57 12.55 0.42
C THR A 200 8.86 11.77 0.67
N LEU A 201 9.76 11.76 -0.31
CA LEU A 201 11.06 11.05 -0.22
C LEU A 201 11.91 11.48 1.00
N LYS A 202 11.72 12.69 1.53
CA LYS A 202 12.36 13.15 2.76
C LYS A 202 11.73 12.55 4.02
N ALA A 203 10.42 12.32 4.03
CA ALA A 203 9.66 11.76 5.15
C ALA A 203 9.82 10.24 5.28
N LEU A 204 10.30 9.55 4.25
CA LEU A 204 10.57 8.12 4.29
C LEU A 204 11.94 7.77 4.93
N ARG A 205 12.77 8.77 5.28
CA ARG A 205 14.16 8.60 5.74
C ARG A 205 14.33 8.30 7.24
N TYR A 206 13.31 7.77 7.91
CA TYR A 206 13.43 7.40 9.32
C TYR A 206 14.44 6.31 9.51
#